data_AF-A0A4Q2YT09-F1
#
_entry.id   AF-A0A4Q2YT09-F1
#
_cell.length_a   1.000
_cell.length_b   1.000
_cell.length_c   1.000
_cell.angle_alpha   90.00
_cell.angle_beta   90.00
_cell.angle_gamma   90.00
#
_symmetry.space_group_name_H-M   'P 1'
#
loop_
_entity.id
_entity.type
_entity.pdbx_description
1 polymer ?
#
loop_
_entity_poly.entity_id
_entity_poly.type
_entity_poly.pdbx_seq_one_letter_code
_entity_poly.pdbx_strand_id
1 'polypeptide(L)'
;MNMRRRWAIAALLLASILIIATFPMRLALGWLGATDAGITARDVRGSIWSGELVDARLGVLPLGTVRASLSPLALLGGGVELAFSRADERFGALAGRLHGSSSRGVSDVSGTASMSGGLGMIPVDTIRFEGATVRFDGAGKCASAAGRIQLAVTAPIAGLDLSRGLSGPLTCAKGRAQVALASQSGMERLTLSFDGGGAYRAQFAINVDRDPAMAGALAALGFKASPGGFMLATSGRF
;
A
#
# COMPACT_ATOMS: atom_id res chain seq x y z
N MET A 1 -32.29 31.21 29.80
CA MET A 1 -31.44 31.36 28.59
C MET A 1 -32.14 32.29 27.62
N ASN A 2 -31.61 33.49 27.38
CA ASN A 2 -32.29 34.53 26.58
C ASN A 2 -32.49 34.09 25.12
N MET A 3 -33.57 34.55 24.49
CA MET A 3 -33.93 34.24 23.09
C MET A 3 -32.74 34.46 22.14
N ARG A 4 -32.03 35.60 22.24
CA ARG A 4 -30.79 35.88 21.46
C ARG A 4 -29.71 34.81 21.61
N ARG A 5 -29.53 34.25 22.83
CA ARG A 5 -28.52 33.20 23.08
C ARG A 5 -28.92 31.87 22.45
N ARG A 6 -30.21 31.53 22.43
CA ARG A 6 -30.72 30.33 21.72
C ARG A 6 -30.47 30.41 20.22
N TRP A 7 -30.78 31.55 19.61
CA TRP A 7 -30.54 31.78 18.18
C TRP A 7 -29.05 31.81 17.82
N ALA A 8 -28.21 32.41 18.66
CA ALA A 8 -26.76 32.38 18.46
C ALA A 8 -26.20 30.94 18.49
N ILE A 9 -26.66 30.10 19.44
CA ILE A 9 -26.27 28.69 19.51
C ILE A 9 -26.75 27.93 18.27
N ALA A 10 -28.01 28.13 17.85
CA ALA A 10 -28.55 27.48 16.66
C ALA A 10 -27.80 27.87 15.38
N ALA A 11 -27.49 29.15 15.20
CA ALA A 11 -26.72 29.64 14.07
C ALA A 11 -25.29 29.07 14.06
N LEU A 12 -24.65 29.00 15.23
CA LEU A 12 -23.31 28.41 15.38
C LEU A 12 -23.30 26.91 15.06
N LEU A 13 -24.30 26.15 15.53
CA LEU A 13 -24.42 24.73 15.21
C LEU A 13 -24.65 24.50 13.72
N LEU A 14 -25.54 25.30 13.10
CA LEU A 14 -25.80 25.22 11.67
C LEU A 14 -24.54 25.55 10.85
N ALA A 15 -23.82 26.60 11.22
CA ALA A 15 -22.56 26.97 10.58
C ALA A 15 -21.52 25.84 10.68
N SER A 16 -21.36 25.23 11.87
CA SER A 16 -20.45 24.09 12.06
C SER A 16 -20.83 22.89 11.19
N ILE A 17 -22.12 22.56 11.10
CA ILE A 17 -22.60 21.46 10.25
C ILE A 17 -22.28 21.75 8.77
N LEU A 18 -22.53 22.97 8.30
CA LEU A 18 -22.22 23.35 6.93
C LEU A 18 -20.72 23.27 6.64
N ILE A 19 -19.88 23.77 7.55
CA ILE A 19 -18.42 23.71 7.41
C ILE A 19 -17.95 22.25 7.30
N ILE A 20 -18.46 21.35 8.14
CA ILE A 20 -18.11 19.93 8.10
C ILE A 20 -18.64 19.25 6.83
N ALA A 21 -19.86 19.57 6.42
CA ALA A 21 -20.47 19.02 5.20
C ALA A 21 -19.73 19.44 3.93
N THR A 22 -19.19 20.66 3.89
CA THR A 22 -18.46 21.20 2.74
C THR A 22 -16.94 21.21 2.93
N PHE A 23 -16.41 20.52 3.95
CA PHE A 23 -14.99 20.59 4.26
C PHE A 23 -14.16 20.03 3.10
N PRO A 24 -13.25 20.82 2.49
CA PRO A 24 -12.55 20.43 1.28
C PRO A 24 -11.50 19.36 1.55
N MET A 25 -11.46 18.32 0.71
CA MET A 25 -10.56 17.17 0.86
C MET A 25 -9.08 17.58 0.89
N ARG A 26 -8.72 18.61 0.12
CA ARG A 26 -7.35 19.14 0.07
C ARG A 26 -6.85 19.64 1.42
N LEU A 27 -7.69 20.33 2.19
CA LEU A 27 -7.31 20.81 3.53
C LEU A 27 -7.20 19.64 4.51
N ALA A 28 -8.13 18.68 4.44
CA ALA A 28 -8.09 17.49 5.27
C ALA A 28 -6.79 16.70 5.10
N LEU A 29 -6.39 16.43 3.85
CA LEU A 29 -5.14 15.70 3.56
C LEU A 29 -3.89 16.44 4.06
N GLY A 30 -3.88 17.78 3.95
CA GLY A 30 -2.80 18.61 4.48
C GLY A 30 -2.67 18.52 6.00
N TRP A 31 -3.79 18.55 6.73
CA TRP A 31 -3.78 18.42 8.19
C TRP A 31 -3.45 17.01 8.68
N LEU A 32 -3.80 15.99 7.90
CA LEU A 32 -3.52 14.59 8.22
C LEU A 32 -2.07 14.16 7.90
N GLY A 33 -1.23 15.06 7.38
CA GLY A 33 0.14 14.73 6.99
C GLY A 33 0.20 13.71 5.84
N ALA A 34 -0.79 13.70 4.95
CA ALA A 34 -0.87 12.73 3.85
C ALA A 34 0.40 12.77 2.97
N THR A 35 0.98 13.95 2.79
CA THR A 35 2.24 14.14 2.07
C THR A 35 3.42 13.47 2.78
N ASP A 36 3.49 13.56 4.10
CA ASP A 36 4.53 12.91 4.91
C ASP A 36 4.37 11.37 4.87
N ALA A 37 3.13 10.91 4.72
CA ALA A 37 2.80 9.51 4.46
C ALA A 37 3.02 9.07 3.00
N GLY A 38 3.56 9.94 2.14
CA GLY A 38 3.91 9.64 0.74
C GLY A 38 2.75 9.75 -0.25
N ILE A 39 1.56 10.18 0.18
CA ILE A 39 0.42 10.39 -0.71
C ILE A 39 0.58 11.74 -1.41
N THR A 40 0.62 11.72 -2.73
CA THR A 40 0.65 12.92 -3.57
C THR A 40 -0.40 12.79 -4.68
N ALA A 41 -0.89 13.91 -5.19
CA ALA A 41 -1.81 13.96 -6.32
C ALA A 41 -1.58 15.25 -7.11
N ARG A 42 -1.84 15.21 -8.42
CA ARG A 42 -1.75 16.41 -9.26
C ARG A 42 -2.84 17.41 -8.92
N ASP A 43 -4.05 16.91 -8.70
CA ASP A 43 -5.21 17.72 -8.33
C ASP A 43 -6.07 16.96 -7.32
N VAL A 44 -6.71 17.69 -6.41
CA VAL A 44 -7.60 17.14 -5.38
C VAL A 44 -8.89 17.93 -5.38
N ARG A 45 -10.00 17.24 -5.68
CA ARG A 45 -11.32 17.82 -5.86
C ARG A 45 -12.31 17.26 -4.84
N GLY A 46 -13.39 18.01 -4.62
CA GLY A 46 -14.51 17.57 -3.79
C GLY A 46 -14.30 17.79 -2.28
N SER A 47 -15.34 17.45 -1.53
CA SER A 47 -15.32 17.46 -0.07
C SER A 47 -14.74 16.16 0.47
N ILE A 48 -14.49 16.10 1.78
CA ILE A 48 -14.08 14.86 2.48
C ILE A 48 -15.08 13.69 2.29
N TRP A 49 -16.32 13.96 1.89
CA TRP A 49 -17.36 12.95 1.68
C TRP A 49 -17.37 12.40 0.25
N SER A 50 -16.82 13.15 -0.70
CA SER A 50 -16.89 12.86 -2.14
C SER A 50 -15.62 13.37 -2.84
N GLY A 51 -14.47 12.97 -2.30
CA GLY A 51 -13.17 13.42 -2.77
C GLY A 51 -12.71 12.66 -4.00
N GLU A 52 -11.97 13.34 -4.87
CA GLU A 52 -11.30 12.74 -6.02
C GLU A 52 -9.86 13.25 -6.09
N LEU A 53 -8.91 12.33 -6.12
CA LEU A 53 -7.49 12.59 -6.26
C LEU A 53 -7.07 12.20 -7.67
N VAL A 54 -6.75 13.19 -8.50
CA VAL A 54 -6.37 13.00 -9.90
C VAL A 54 -4.87 12.76 -9.98
N ASP A 55 -4.48 11.72 -10.72
CA ASP A 55 -3.08 11.26 -10.84
C ASP A 55 -2.40 11.09 -9.47
N ALA A 56 -3.09 10.44 -8.55
CA ALA A 56 -2.59 10.12 -7.23
C ALA A 56 -1.39 9.15 -7.30
N ARG A 57 -0.49 9.28 -6.35
CA ARG A 57 0.68 8.41 -6.14
C ARG A 57 0.85 8.16 -4.65
N LEU A 58 1.31 6.97 -4.31
CA LEU A 58 1.76 6.61 -2.97
C LEU A 58 3.24 6.24 -3.04
N GLY A 59 4.11 7.16 -2.64
CA GLY A 59 5.55 7.03 -2.87
C GLY A 59 5.85 6.86 -4.36
N VAL A 60 6.44 5.72 -4.71
CA VAL A 60 6.72 5.33 -6.10
C VAL A 60 5.54 4.67 -6.83
N LEU A 61 4.44 4.37 -6.15
CA LEU A 61 3.31 3.61 -6.70
C LEU A 61 2.32 4.55 -7.42
N PRO A 62 2.21 4.53 -8.76
CA PRO A 62 1.18 5.27 -9.47
C PRO A 62 -0.20 4.68 -9.15
N LEU A 63 -1.04 5.49 -8.52
CA LEU A 63 -2.43 5.13 -8.24
C LEU A 63 -3.39 5.67 -9.32
N GLY A 64 -3.02 6.69 -10.10
CA GLY A 64 -3.94 7.25 -11.09
C GLY A 64 -5.10 7.99 -10.42
N THR A 65 -6.28 8.01 -11.04
CA THR A 65 -7.43 8.72 -10.45
C THR A 65 -8.14 7.86 -9.40
N VAL A 66 -8.17 8.33 -8.15
CA VAL A 66 -8.74 7.61 -7.01
C VAL A 66 -9.85 8.44 -6.38
N ARG A 67 -11.02 7.84 -6.18
CA ARG A 67 -12.08 8.43 -5.35
C ARG A 67 -11.85 8.06 -3.90
N ALA A 68 -11.98 9.03 -3.01
CA ALA A 68 -11.79 8.85 -1.58
C ALA A 68 -12.90 9.54 -0.78
N SER A 69 -13.37 8.88 0.27
CA SER A 69 -14.43 9.40 1.14
C SER A 69 -14.17 9.03 2.59
N LEU A 70 -14.34 9.99 3.49
CA LEU A 70 -14.25 9.80 4.93
C LEU A 70 -15.48 9.06 5.44
N SER A 71 -15.27 8.06 6.30
CA SER A 71 -16.34 7.28 6.91
C SER A 71 -17.01 8.08 8.03
N PRO A 72 -18.31 8.45 7.92
CA PRO A 72 -19.01 9.15 8.98
C PRO A 72 -19.11 8.31 10.25
N LEU A 73 -19.30 6.98 10.08
CA LEU A 73 -19.40 6.05 11.19
C LEU A 73 -18.09 5.95 11.97
N ALA A 74 -16.95 5.93 11.26
CA ALA A 74 -15.64 5.92 11.91
C ALA A 74 -15.43 7.21 12.73
N LEU A 75 -15.82 8.37 12.20
CA LEU A 75 -15.72 9.65 12.90
C LEU A 75 -16.54 9.69 14.19
N LEU A 76 -17.77 9.16 14.17
CA LEU A 76 -18.61 9.05 15.37
C LEU A 76 -17.97 8.15 16.43
N GLY A 77 -17.19 7.16 16.01
CA GLY A 77 -16.38 6.29 16.89
C GLY A 77 -15.01 6.86 17.28
N GLY A 78 -14.68 8.10 16.88
CA GLY A 78 -13.39 8.74 17.15
C GLY A 78 -12.23 8.28 16.24
N GLY A 79 -12.52 7.53 15.18
CA GLY A 79 -11.56 7.06 14.19
C GLY A 79 -11.47 7.96 12.96
N VAL A 80 -10.34 7.89 12.26
CA VAL A 80 -10.15 8.52 10.94
C VAL A 80 -9.93 7.42 9.93
N GLU A 81 -10.97 7.17 9.12
CA GLU A 81 -10.98 6.15 8.07
C GLU A 81 -11.40 6.77 6.75
N LEU A 82 -10.58 6.57 5.72
CA LEU A 82 -10.82 6.99 4.35
C LEU A 82 -11.02 5.76 3.49
N ALA A 83 -12.24 5.52 3.03
CA ALA A 83 -12.50 4.54 1.99
C ALA A 83 -11.98 5.09 0.66
N PHE A 84 -11.29 4.26 -0.11
CA PHE A 84 -10.81 4.63 -1.44
C PHE A 84 -11.19 3.59 -2.47
N SER A 85 -11.40 4.05 -3.70
CA SER A 85 -11.67 3.19 -4.85
C SER A 85 -11.17 3.82 -6.14
N ARG A 86 -10.74 2.96 -7.05
CA ARG A 86 -10.33 3.26 -8.40
C ARG A 86 -10.97 2.24 -9.32
N ALA A 87 -11.63 2.72 -10.36
CA ALA A 87 -12.22 1.91 -11.42
C ALA A 87 -11.50 2.10 -12.77
N ASP A 88 -10.31 2.68 -12.74
CA ASP A 88 -9.50 3.02 -13.92
C ASP A 88 -9.10 1.76 -14.70
N GLU A 89 -9.45 1.69 -15.99
CA GLU A 89 -9.15 0.55 -16.85
C GLU A 89 -7.65 0.37 -17.13
N ARG A 90 -6.87 1.47 -17.13
CA ARG A 90 -5.43 1.43 -17.41
C ARG A 90 -4.64 0.84 -16.24
N PHE A 91 -5.00 1.20 -15.02
CA PHE A 91 -4.29 0.74 -13.81
C PHE A 91 -4.97 -0.44 -13.11
N GLY A 92 -6.17 -0.81 -13.57
CA GLY A 92 -7.01 -1.83 -12.97
C GLY A 92 -7.74 -1.34 -11.72
N ALA A 93 -8.80 -2.06 -11.36
CA ALA A 93 -9.58 -1.76 -10.17
C ALA A 93 -8.73 -1.89 -8.90
N LEU A 94 -8.91 -0.97 -7.96
CA LEU A 94 -8.29 -1.02 -6.64
C LEU A 94 -9.21 -0.36 -5.62
N ALA A 95 -9.50 -1.03 -4.51
CA ALA A 95 -10.33 -0.48 -3.44
C ALA A 95 -9.80 -0.91 -2.08
N GLY A 96 -10.14 -0.14 -1.04
CA GLY A 96 -9.78 -0.47 0.33
C GLY A 96 -10.11 0.68 1.29
N ARG A 97 -9.57 0.57 2.50
CA ARG A 97 -9.69 1.60 3.54
C ARG A 97 -8.33 2.00 4.04
N LEU A 98 -8.09 3.30 4.18
CA LEU A 98 -6.90 3.88 4.79
C LEU A 98 -7.25 4.41 6.18
N HIS A 99 -6.36 4.20 7.13
CA HIS A 99 -6.58 4.57 8.53
C HIS A 99 -5.44 5.42 9.06
N GLY A 100 -5.79 6.56 9.66
CA GLY A 100 -4.84 7.62 10.02
C GLY A 100 -4.72 7.94 11.51
N SER A 101 -5.42 7.24 12.39
CA SER A 101 -5.47 7.55 13.83
C SER A 101 -4.36 6.83 14.65
N SER A 102 -4.65 6.41 15.88
CA SER A 102 -3.71 5.73 16.80
C SER A 102 -3.12 4.43 16.25
N SER A 103 -3.77 3.84 15.25
CA SER A 103 -3.23 2.76 14.44
C SER A 103 -3.33 3.12 12.98
N ARG A 104 -2.17 3.20 12.32
CA ARG A 104 -2.07 3.58 10.91
C ARG A 104 -2.08 2.33 10.04
N GLY A 105 -2.49 2.46 8.79
CA GLY A 105 -2.37 1.40 7.81
C GLY A 105 -3.59 1.29 6.91
N VAL A 106 -3.73 0.13 6.28
CA VAL A 106 -4.77 -0.12 5.30
C VAL A 106 -5.54 -1.39 5.65
N SER A 107 -6.82 -1.44 5.29
CA SER A 107 -7.60 -2.66 5.44
C SER A 107 -8.40 -2.96 4.18
N ASP A 108 -8.64 -4.25 3.97
CA ASP A 108 -9.52 -4.79 2.94
C ASP A 108 -9.13 -4.36 1.52
N VAL A 109 -7.83 -4.18 1.30
CA VAL A 109 -7.31 -3.76 0.01
C VAL A 109 -7.45 -4.90 -0.98
N SER A 110 -8.18 -4.64 -2.06
CA SER A 110 -8.43 -5.61 -3.13
C SER A 110 -8.27 -4.95 -4.49
N GLY A 111 -7.68 -5.68 -5.43
CA GLY A 111 -7.42 -5.20 -6.78
C GLY A 111 -5.93 -5.22 -7.15
N THR A 112 -5.53 -4.38 -8.11
CA THR A 112 -4.16 -4.38 -8.65
C THR A 112 -3.51 -3.00 -8.52
N ALA A 113 -2.18 -2.97 -8.40
CA ALA A 113 -1.40 -1.75 -8.53
C ALA A 113 -0.13 -2.05 -9.33
N SER A 114 0.25 -1.13 -10.21
CA SER A 114 1.52 -1.20 -10.93
C SER A 114 2.59 -0.50 -10.10
N MET A 115 3.78 -1.10 -10.02
CA MET A 115 4.93 -0.56 -9.31
C MET A 115 6.03 -0.21 -10.33
N SER A 116 5.85 0.95 -10.95
CA SER A 116 6.84 1.50 -11.88
C SER A 116 8.17 1.73 -11.15
N GLY A 117 9.18 0.92 -11.48
CA GLY A 117 10.52 0.99 -10.89
C GLY A 117 10.93 -0.18 -9.99
N GLY A 118 10.03 -1.13 -9.69
CA GLY A 118 10.37 -2.34 -8.93
C GLY A 118 10.76 -2.11 -7.47
N LEU A 119 11.30 -3.15 -6.82
CA LEU A 119 11.86 -3.09 -5.46
C LEU A 119 13.38 -3.01 -5.56
N GLY A 120 13.92 -1.81 -5.75
CA GLY A 120 15.35 -1.62 -6.01
C GLY A 120 15.79 -2.42 -7.24
N MET A 121 16.61 -3.46 -7.05
CA MET A 121 17.08 -4.32 -8.14
C MET A 121 16.09 -5.42 -8.56
N ILE A 122 15.00 -5.64 -7.81
CA ILE A 122 14.03 -6.70 -8.12
C ILE A 122 12.93 -6.11 -9.04
N PRO A 123 12.80 -6.56 -10.30
CA PRO A 123 11.86 -5.99 -11.26
C PRO A 123 10.46 -6.55 -11.05
N VAL A 124 9.77 -6.00 -10.05
CA VAL A 124 8.35 -6.23 -9.81
C VAL A 124 7.55 -5.20 -10.60
N ASP A 125 6.58 -5.65 -11.39
CA ASP A 125 5.76 -4.77 -12.23
C ASP A 125 4.35 -4.58 -11.67
N THR A 126 3.69 -5.67 -11.30
CA THR A 126 2.29 -5.64 -10.86
C THR A 126 2.13 -6.34 -9.52
N ILE A 127 1.35 -5.70 -8.64
CA ILE A 127 0.95 -6.20 -7.32
C ILE A 127 -0.56 -6.44 -7.35
N ARG A 128 -0.99 -7.64 -6.98
CA ARG A 128 -2.40 -7.98 -6.78
C ARG A 128 -2.66 -8.22 -5.30
N PHE A 129 -3.72 -7.60 -4.80
CA PHE A 129 -4.17 -7.68 -3.43
C PHE A 129 -5.51 -8.41 -3.37
N GLU A 130 -5.65 -9.28 -2.38
CA GLU A 130 -6.86 -10.02 -2.09
C GLU A 130 -7.16 -9.89 -0.58
N GLY A 131 -8.04 -8.94 -0.24
CA GLY A 131 -8.41 -8.64 1.15
C GLY A 131 -7.22 -8.23 2.02
N ALA A 132 -6.19 -7.62 1.44
CA ALA A 132 -4.96 -7.31 2.14
C ALA A 132 -5.19 -6.24 3.21
N THR A 133 -4.81 -6.56 4.45
CA THR A 133 -4.95 -5.68 5.62
C THR A 133 -3.63 -5.61 6.35
N VAL A 134 -3.19 -4.40 6.71
CA VAL A 134 -2.00 -4.15 7.52
C VAL A 134 -2.27 -2.99 8.47
N ARG A 135 -2.03 -3.22 9.77
CA ARG A 135 -2.11 -2.21 10.83
C ARG A 135 -0.76 -2.07 11.50
N PHE A 136 -0.38 -0.83 11.76
CA PHE A 136 0.78 -0.47 12.53
C PHE A 136 0.35 0.26 13.81
N ASP A 137 1.04 -0.03 14.91
CA ASP A 137 0.87 0.69 16.17
C ASP A 137 1.52 2.09 16.14
N GLY A 138 1.41 2.83 17.24
CA GLY A 138 1.99 4.16 17.37
C GLY A 138 3.51 4.20 17.20
N ALA A 139 4.21 3.09 17.49
CA ALA A 139 5.65 2.94 17.31
C ALA A 139 6.03 2.48 15.89
N GLY A 140 5.05 2.27 15.00
CA GLY A 140 5.25 1.82 13.62
C GLY A 140 5.47 0.32 13.48
N LYS A 141 5.24 -0.48 14.53
CA LYS A 141 5.34 -1.94 14.46
C LYS A 141 4.05 -2.56 13.96
N CYS A 142 4.17 -3.66 13.21
CA CYS A 142 3.02 -4.41 12.69
C CYS A 142 2.20 -4.98 13.85
N ALA A 143 0.98 -4.50 13.99
CA ALA A 143 0.01 -4.93 14.99
C ALA A 143 -0.89 -6.05 14.47
N SER A 144 -1.32 -5.96 13.21
CA SER A 144 -2.09 -7.02 12.54
C SER A 144 -1.83 -6.99 11.04
N ALA A 145 -1.75 -8.17 10.41
CA ALA A 145 -1.68 -8.27 8.96
C ALA A 145 -2.38 -9.54 8.48
N ALA A 146 -3.11 -9.43 7.38
CA ALA A 146 -3.93 -10.51 6.82
C ALA A 146 -4.15 -10.32 5.31
N GLY A 147 -4.72 -11.34 4.68
CA GLY A 147 -5.02 -11.38 3.25
C GLY A 147 -3.89 -12.00 2.43
N ARG A 148 -3.99 -11.89 1.11
CA ARG A 148 -3.03 -12.45 0.16
C ARG A 148 -2.50 -11.39 -0.78
N ILE A 149 -1.24 -11.55 -1.16
CA ILE A 149 -0.57 -10.71 -2.14
C ILE A 149 0.02 -11.62 -3.21
N GLN A 150 -0.03 -11.14 -4.46
CA GLN A 150 0.67 -11.74 -5.57
C GLN A 150 1.46 -10.67 -6.32
N LEU A 151 2.69 -11.01 -6.69
CA LEU A 151 3.60 -10.15 -7.45
C LEU A 151 3.91 -10.79 -8.80
N ALA A 152 3.80 -10.01 -9.87
CA ALA A 152 4.35 -10.36 -11.17
C ALA A 152 5.76 -9.78 -11.30
N VAL A 153 6.72 -10.64 -11.64
CA VAL A 153 8.12 -10.27 -11.88
C VAL A 153 8.40 -10.40 -13.37
N THR A 154 8.85 -9.32 -14.00
CA THR A 154 8.93 -9.22 -15.47
C THR A 154 10.33 -9.53 -16.02
N ALA A 155 11.26 -10.01 -15.19
CA ALA A 155 12.57 -10.42 -15.68
C ALA A 155 12.47 -11.77 -16.42
N PRO A 156 12.80 -11.82 -17.73
CA PRO A 156 13.01 -13.09 -18.40
C PRO A 156 14.33 -13.68 -17.87
N ILE A 157 14.23 -14.52 -16.84
CA ILE A 157 15.36 -15.33 -16.41
C ILE A 157 15.24 -16.64 -17.20
N ALA A 158 16.19 -16.87 -18.11
CA ALA A 158 16.17 -18.06 -18.97
C ALA A 158 16.03 -19.33 -18.12
N GLY A 159 14.99 -20.13 -18.38
CA GLY A 159 14.72 -21.37 -17.64
C GLY A 159 13.80 -21.24 -16.41
N LEU A 160 13.32 -20.04 -16.05
CA LEU A 160 12.33 -19.85 -14.97
C LEU A 160 10.99 -19.39 -15.54
N ASP A 161 9.90 -20.09 -15.19
CA ASP A 161 8.53 -19.67 -15.52
C ASP A 161 7.92 -18.84 -14.39
N LEU A 162 8.13 -17.53 -14.47
CA LEU A 162 7.54 -16.54 -13.56
C LEU A 162 6.23 -15.95 -14.09
N SER A 163 5.68 -16.49 -15.19
CA SER A 163 4.49 -15.94 -15.86
C SER A 163 3.26 -15.88 -14.96
N ARG A 164 3.16 -16.79 -13.99
CA ARG A 164 2.08 -16.84 -13.00
C ARG A 164 2.35 -16.01 -11.74
N GLY A 165 3.51 -15.36 -11.65
CA GLY A 165 3.93 -14.57 -10.49
C GLY A 165 4.20 -15.38 -9.22
N LEU A 166 4.57 -14.68 -8.16
CA LEU A 166 4.77 -15.24 -6.83
C LEU A 166 3.62 -14.81 -5.92
N SER A 167 3.08 -15.73 -5.13
CA SER A 167 1.95 -15.43 -4.23
C SER A 167 2.18 -15.94 -2.82
N GLY A 168 1.51 -15.31 -1.85
CA GLY A 168 1.69 -15.66 -0.45
C GLY A 168 0.81 -14.86 0.50
N PRO A 169 0.70 -15.31 1.76
CA PRO A 169 -0.02 -14.59 2.78
C PRO A 169 0.76 -13.37 3.29
N LEU A 170 0.02 -12.36 3.72
CA LEU A 170 0.53 -11.19 4.42
C LEU A 170 0.35 -11.41 5.93
N THR A 171 1.45 -11.35 6.69
CA THR A 171 1.47 -11.65 8.14
C THR A 171 2.35 -10.64 8.89
N CYS A 172 2.18 -10.52 10.21
CA CYS A 172 3.14 -9.80 11.03
C CYS A 172 4.25 -10.75 11.49
N ALA A 173 5.51 -10.37 11.27
CA ALA A 173 6.67 -11.10 11.72
C ALA A 173 7.73 -10.14 12.26
N LYS A 174 8.21 -10.39 13.48
CA LYS A 174 9.26 -9.58 14.14
C LYS A 174 8.93 -8.07 14.16
N GLY A 175 7.67 -7.72 14.37
CA GLY A 175 7.20 -6.32 14.39
C GLY A 175 7.12 -5.64 13.01
N ARG A 176 7.27 -6.39 11.92
CA ARG A 176 7.15 -5.90 10.53
C ARG A 176 6.02 -6.62 9.83
N ALA A 177 5.37 -5.95 8.88
CA ALA A 177 4.49 -6.64 7.93
C ALA A 177 5.38 -7.42 6.98
N GLN A 178 5.10 -8.70 6.78
CA GLN A 178 5.89 -9.61 5.97
C GLN A 178 4.99 -10.36 4.99
N VAL A 179 5.48 -10.46 3.75
CA VAL A 179 4.88 -11.26 2.70
C VAL A 179 5.92 -12.27 2.26
N ALA A 180 5.64 -13.55 2.49
CA ALA A 180 6.47 -14.66 2.03
C ALA A 180 5.82 -15.23 0.76
N LEU A 181 6.31 -14.78 -0.39
CA LEU A 181 5.79 -15.16 -1.70
C LEU A 181 6.59 -16.32 -2.26
N ALA A 182 5.91 -17.26 -2.91
CA ALA A 182 6.54 -18.33 -3.67
C ALA A 182 5.91 -18.47 -5.05
N SER A 183 6.69 -18.93 -6.02
CA SER A 183 6.19 -19.42 -7.30
C SER A 183 5.40 -20.73 -7.12
N GLN A 184 4.77 -21.22 -8.19
CA GLN A 184 4.12 -22.54 -8.17
C GLN A 184 5.10 -23.70 -7.94
N SER A 185 6.33 -23.60 -8.45
CA SER A 185 7.34 -24.63 -8.26
C SER A 185 7.92 -24.61 -6.84
N GLY A 186 7.79 -23.49 -6.13
CA GLY A 186 8.40 -23.25 -4.82
C GLY A 186 9.91 -23.03 -4.86
N MET A 187 10.51 -22.99 -6.06
CA MET A 187 11.94 -22.75 -6.27
C MET A 187 12.30 -21.27 -6.09
N GLU A 188 11.42 -20.39 -6.53
CA GLU A 188 11.57 -18.94 -6.43
C GLU A 188 10.75 -18.42 -5.24
N ARG A 189 11.43 -17.78 -4.30
CA ARG A 189 10.82 -17.24 -3.08
C ARG A 189 11.21 -15.79 -2.89
N LEU A 190 10.23 -14.92 -2.79
CA LEU A 190 10.41 -13.50 -2.50
C LEU A 190 9.84 -13.19 -1.12
N THR A 191 10.70 -12.81 -0.18
CA THR A 191 10.27 -12.32 1.14
C THR A 191 10.39 -10.81 1.16
N LEU A 192 9.25 -10.12 1.27
CA LEU A 192 9.18 -8.67 1.47
C LEU A 192 8.79 -8.39 2.91
N SER A 193 9.50 -7.48 3.59
CA SER A 193 9.16 -7.03 4.94
C SER A 193 9.23 -5.51 5.05
N PHE A 194 8.23 -4.89 5.66
CA PHE A 194 8.13 -3.42 5.80
C PHE A 194 7.52 -3.01 7.15
N ASP A 195 7.83 -1.80 7.59
CA ASP A 195 7.28 -1.20 8.80
C ASP A 195 6.39 0.01 8.50
N GLY A 196 5.76 0.57 9.53
CA GLY A 196 4.88 1.72 9.41
C GLY A 196 5.57 3.04 9.07
N GLY A 197 6.92 3.07 9.01
CA GLY A 197 7.71 4.19 8.51
C GLY A 197 8.08 4.05 7.02
N GLY A 198 7.67 2.95 6.39
CA GLY A 198 7.91 2.67 4.98
C GLY A 198 9.29 2.10 4.68
N ALA A 199 10.14 1.85 5.70
CA ALA A 199 11.40 1.15 5.45
C ALA A 199 11.08 -0.29 5.07
N TYR A 200 11.75 -0.81 4.04
CA TYR A 200 11.51 -2.16 3.54
C TYR A 200 12.81 -2.94 3.33
N ARG A 201 12.68 -4.27 3.36
CA ARG A 201 13.70 -5.22 2.95
C ARG A 201 13.06 -6.31 2.12
N ALA A 202 13.60 -6.57 0.94
CA ALA A 202 13.16 -7.63 0.05
C ALA A 202 14.31 -8.60 -0.22
N GLN A 203 14.01 -9.90 -0.21
CA GLN A 203 14.96 -10.97 -0.47
C GLN A 203 14.36 -11.92 -1.49
N PHE A 204 14.99 -12.03 -2.64
CA PHE A 204 14.60 -12.95 -3.69
C PHE A 204 15.59 -14.12 -3.73
N ALA A 205 15.11 -15.30 -3.37
CA ALA A 205 15.87 -16.53 -3.39
C ALA A 205 15.41 -17.40 -4.56
N ILE A 206 16.36 -17.95 -5.30
CA ILE A 206 16.13 -18.90 -6.39
C ILE A 206 16.90 -20.16 -6.03
N ASN A 207 16.15 -21.24 -5.79
CA ASN A 207 16.70 -22.56 -5.57
C ASN A 207 16.72 -23.31 -6.91
N VAL A 208 17.91 -23.39 -7.52
CA VAL A 208 18.14 -24.12 -8.77
C VAL A 208 19.33 -25.04 -8.60
N ASP A 209 19.33 -26.12 -9.37
CA ASP A 209 20.48 -27.01 -9.48
C ASP A 209 21.72 -26.23 -9.95
N ARG A 210 22.91 -26.71 -9.59
CA ARG A 210 24.19 -26.03 -9.83
C ARG A 210 24.63 -26.08 -11.30
N ASP A 211 23.78 -25.64 -12.22
CA ASP A 211 24.15 -25.39 -13.59
C ASP A 211 25.06 -24.14 -13.65
N PRO A 212 26.33 -24.27 -14.09
CA PRO A 212 27.26 -23.16 -14.16
C PRO A 212 26.82 -22.04 -15.12
N ALA A 213 26.04 -22.35 -16.16
CA ALA A 213 25.51 -21.33 -17.08
C ALA A 213 24.44 -20.47 -16.38
N MET A 214 23.53 -21.10 -15.63
CA MET A 214 22.52 -20.41 -14.81
C MET A 214 23.18 -19.58 -13.71
N ALA A 215 24.21 -20.12 -13.05
CA ALA A 215 24.98 -19.41 -12.04
C ALA A 215 25.60 -18.11 -12.57
N GLY A 216 26.18 -18.17 -13.78
CA GLY A 216 26.73 -17.00 -14.46
C GLY A 216 25.67 -15.94 -14.80
N ALA A 217 24.51 -16.37 -15.31
CA ALA A 217 23.40 -15.47 -15.63
C ALA A 217 22.84 -14.78 -14.37
N LEU A 218 22.62 -15.53 -13.29
CA LEU A 218 22.15 -14.98 -12.01
C LEU A 218 23.17 -14.03 -11.38
N ALA A 219 24.47 -14.34 -11.46
CA ALA A 219 25.52 -13.45 -10.99
C ALA A 219 25.54 -12.12 -11.77
N ALA A 220 25.33 -12.15 -13.09
CA ALA A 220 25.22 -10.94 -13.90
C ALA A 220 24.00 -10.07 -13.52
N LEU A 221 22.94 -10.69 -12.99
CA LEU A 221 21.75 -10.01 -12.44
C LEU A 221 21.92 -9.57 -10.98
N GLY A 222 23.11 -9.75 -10.39
CA GLY A 222 23.44 -9.32 -9.02
C GLY A 222 23.11 -10.33 -7.93
N PHE A 223 22.66 -11.54 -8.27
CA PHE A 223 22.47 -12.60 -7.28
C PHE A 223 23.80 -13.08 -6.75
N LYS A 224 23.81 -13.46 -5.47
CA LYS A 224 24.97 -14.05 -4.79
C LYS A 224 24.66 -15.48 -4.38
N ALA A 225 25.67 -16.34 -4.40
CA ALA A 225 25.55 -17.70 -3.90
C ALA A 225 25.19 -17.70 -2.41
N SER A 226 24.30 -18.61 -2.01
CA SER A 226 23.77 -18.79 -0.66
C SER A 226 23.59 -20.29 -0.38
N PRO A 227 23.53 -20.75 0.89
CA PRO A 227 23.45 -22.19 1.21
C PRO A 227 22.28 -22.96 0.55
N GLY A 228 21.27 -22.28 0.01
CA GLY A 228 20.11 -22.87 -0.68
C GLY A 228 19.91 -22.38 -2.13
N GLY A 229 20.99 -21.98 -2.81
CA GLY A 229 20.95 -21.52 -4.20
C GLY A 229 21.49 -20.10 -4.36
N PHE A 230 20.72 -19.23 -5.01
CA PHE A 230 21.10 -17.84 -5.28
C PHE A 230 20.16 -16.88 -4.56
N MET A 231 20.70 -15.77 -4.06
CA MET A 231 19.93 -14.75 -3.35
C MET A 231 20.27 -13.35 -3.83
N LEU A 232 19.24 -12.56 -4.10
CA LEU A 232 19.30 -11.13 -4.33
C LEU A 232 18.58 -10.43 -3.18
N ALA A 233 19.24 -9.48 -2.52
CA ALA A 233 18.66 -8.73 -1.41
C ALA A 233 18.71 -7.23 -1.71
N THR A 234 17.62 -6.54 -1.37
CA THR A 234 17.53 -5.08 -1.44
C THR A 234 16.86 -4.53 -0.18
N SER A 235 17.12 -3.27 0.10
CA SER A 235 16.45 -2.52 1.15
C SER A 235 16.31 -1.07 0.72
N GLY A 236 15.28 -0.42 1.21
CA GLY A 236 15.04 0.98 0.90
C GLY A 236 13.90 1.54 1.72
N ARG A 237 13.31 2.61 1.21
CA ARG A 237 12.09 3.23 1.75
C ARG A 237 11.15 3.51 0.58
N PHE A 238 9.84 3.34 0.80
CA PHE A 238 8.82 3.73 -0.17
C PHE A 238 8.71 5.25 -0.31
#